data_AF-A0A0B2QRJ0-F1
#
_entry.id   AF-A0A0B2QRJ0-F1
#
_cell.length_a   1.000
_cell.length_b   1.000
_cell.length_c   1.000
_cell.angle_alpha   90.00
_cell.angle_beta   90.00
_cell.angle_gamma   90.00
#
_symmetry.space_group_name_H-M   'P 1'
#
loop_
_entity.id
_entity.type
_entity.pdbx_description
1 polymer ?
#
loop_
_entity_poly.entity_id
_entity_poly.type
_entity_poly.pdbx_seq_one_letter_code
_entity_poly.pdbx_strand_id
1 'polypeptide(L)'
;MLNDRVQPNEATFTNAARLAAANEDPDMAFELLKQMKNVAIAPKLRSYEPALFGFCKRGDAEKAYLVDADMVESGIVAEEPELSALLEVSVNAKKEDKVYDILHRLRSTLRQVSESTLGIVEDWFNSEYAAKIGKEKWDVKKVREGIAQGGGGWHGQGWLGSGRWKVANTQVNEDGVCPLCGEKLVSIDIDPKETENFAASLSKLACQKEAKANFVHFQTWLEQHGPFDAVVDGANVGLANGHNFSFSQLNTVVEQLRQISPSKRLPLIILHISRVRGGPAQNPKNMRLIENWKKNGALYATPQGSNDDWYWLYAAVSCKCLLLTNDEMRDHLFQLLGSNFFPRWKEKHQVRTSASTCGHSIIMPPRYSIVIQESANGSWHVPTVTTDDHEIPRKWLCATRSRKDSLHNLWTSSSKSDCT
;
A
#
# COMPACT_ATOMS: atom_id res chain seq x y z
N MET A 1 13.09 -3.49 -42.75
CA MET A 1 11.76 -3.33 -42.14
C MET A 1 10.98 -2.16 -42.72
N LEU A 2 11.40 -0.89 -42.52
CA LEU A 2 10.73 0.27 -43.12
C LEU A 2 10.80 0.25 -44.66
N ASN A 3 11.95 -0.12 -45.22
CA ASN A 3 12.13 -0.33 -46.67
C ASN A 3 11.29 -1.49 -47.21
N ASP A 4 10.89 -2.43 -46.35
CA ASP A 4 10.06 -3.60 -46.70
C ASP A 4 8.56 -3.33 -46.45
N ARG A 5 8.18 -2.08 -46.14
CA ARG A 5 6.80 -1.63 -45.85
C ARG A 5 6.10 -2.37 -44.70
N VAL A 6 6.86 -2.93 -43.76
CA VAL A 6 6.31 -3.53 -42.55
C VAL A 6 6.07 -2.42 -41.53
N GLN A 7 4.84 -2.30 -41.02
CA GLN A 7 4.49 -1.29 -40.03
C GLN A 7 5.13 -1.61 -38.67
N PRO A 8 5.89 -0.67 -38.07
CA PRO A 8 6.41 -0.85 -36.73
C PRO A 8 5.27 -0.85 -35.70
N ASN A 9 5.47 -1.59 -34.62
CA ASN A 9 4.63 -1.53 -33.43
C ASN A 9 5.47 -1.09 -32.21
N GLU A 10 4.84 -0.97 -31.05
CA GLU A 10 5.52 -0.58 -29.81
C GLU A 10 6.72 -1.48 -29.49
N ALA A 11 6.60 -2.79 -29.67
CA ALA A 11 7.70 -3.71 -29.40
C ALA A 11 8.89 -3.49 -30.37
N THR A 12 8.63 -3.14 -31.63
CA THR A 12 9.68 -2.81 -32.59
C THR A 12 10.49 -1.60 -32.14
N PHE A 13 9.81 -0.51 -31.76
CA PHE A 13 10.48 0.70 -31.28
C PHE A 13 11.24 0.45 -29.97
N THR A 14 10.62 -0.26 -29.02
CA THR A 14 11.27 -0.63 -27.75
C THR A 14 12.53 -1.47 -27.99
N ASN A 15 12.52 -2.42 -28.92
CA ASN A 15 13.70 -3.22 -29.26
C ASN A 15 14.81 -2.37 -29.91
N ALA A 16 14.45 -1.44 -30.79
CA ALA A 16 15.40 -0.51 -31.40
C ALA A 16 16.01 0.44 -30.35
N ALA A 17 15.20 0.95 -29.41
CA ALA A 17 15.67 1.78 -28.30
C ALA A 17 16.62 1.01 -27.36
N ARG A 18 16.33 -0.26 -27.07
CA ARG A 18 17.22 -1.16 -26.32
C ARG A 18 18.55 -1.38 -27.05
N LEU A 19 18.52 -1.55 -28.38
CA LEU A 19 19.74 -1.66 -29.19
C LEU A 19 20.56 -0.37 -29.16
N ALA A 20 19.92 0.79 -29.25
CA ALA A 20 20.57 2.09 -29.12
C ALA A 20 21.23 2.25 -27.73
N ALA A 21 20.50 1.94 -26.66
CA ALA A 21 21.05 1.96 -25.29
C ALA A 21 22.18 0.95 -25.07
N ALA A 22 22.14 -0.23 -25.71
CA ALA A 22 23.22 -1.21 -25.68
C ALA A 22 24.50 -0.72 -26.39
N ASN A 23 24.34 0.13 -27.41
CA ASN A 23 25.43 0.89 -28.02
C ASN A 23 25.77 2.17 -27.23
N GLU A 24 25.31 2.25 -25.98
CA GLU A 24 25.48 3.38 -25.08
C GLU A 24 24.92 4.69 -25.62
N ASP A 25 23.90 4.68 -26.49
CA ASP A 25 23.28 5.87 -27.11
C ASP A 25 21.82 6.09 -26.63
N PRO A 26 21.61 6.64 -25.42
CA PRO A 26 20.30 7.03 -24.91
C PRO A 26 19.66 8.21 -25.67
N ASP A 27 20.44 9.03 -26.36
CA ASP A 27 19.91 10.11 -27.19
C ASP A 27 19.12 9.53 -28.36
N MET A 28 19.72 8.57 -29.08
CA MET A 28 19.02 7.81 -30.12
C MET A 28 17.83 7.03 -29.55
N ALA A 29 17.96 6.42 -28.37
CA ALA A 29 16.85 5.72 -27.73
C ALA A 29 15.66 6.67 -27.48
N PHE A 30 15.92 7.91 -27.03
CA PHE A 30 14.86 8.88 -26.79
C PHE A 30 14.26 9.43 -28.09
N GLU A 31 15.07 9.65 -29.13
CA GLU A 31 14.57 10.05 -30.46
C GLU A 31 13.67 8.98 -31.09
N LEU A 32 14.00 7.69 -30.94
CA LEU A 32 13.15 6.58 -31.38
C LEU A 32 11.79 6.58 -30.66
N LEU A 33 11.76 6.95 -29.38
CA LEU A 33 10.54 7.09 -28.62
C LEU A 33 9.68 8.28 -29.09
N LYS A 34 10.29 9.43 -29.41
CA LYS A 34 9.59 10.55 -30.03
C LYS A 34 9.01 10.18 -31.39
N GLN A 35 9.77 9.46 -32.21
CA GLN A 35 9.29 8.95 -33.50
C GLN A 35 8.09 8.01 -33.34
N MET A 36 8.13 7.13 -32.34
CA MET A 36 7.02 6.23 -32.00
C MET A 36 5.73 7.02 -31.69
N LYS A 37 5.84 8.10 -30.90
CA LYS A 37 4.72 9.00 -30.60
C LYS A 37 4.22 9.73 -31.86
N ASN A 38 5.13 10.19 -32.72
CA ASN A 38 4.79 10.89 -33.98
C ASN A 38 3.99 10.03 -34.97
N VAL A 39 4.18 8.71 -34.94
CA VAL A 39 3.37 7.75 -35.71
C VAL A 39 2.13 7.25 -34.94
N ALA A 40 1.74 7.96 -33.87
CA ALA A 40 0.57 7.70 -33.04
C ALA A 40 0.57 6.31 -32.37
N ILE A 41 1.75 5.74 -32.08
CA ILE A 41 1.85 4.51 -31.30
C ILE A 41 2.09 4.89 -29.85
N ALA A 42 1.19 4.43 -28.96
CA ALA A 42 1.27 4.73 -27.54
C ALA A 42 2.47 4.00 -26.89
N PRO A 43 3.40 4.74 -26.25
CA PRO A 43 4.51 4.13 -25.53
C PRO A 43 4.05 3.43 -24.26
N LYS A 44 4.90 2.54 -23.75
CA LYS A 44 4.75 1.88 -22.44
C LYS A 44 5.94 2.23 -21.57
N LEU A 45 5.87 1.93 -20.27
CA LEU A 45 7.00 2.12 -19.35
C LEU A 45 8.31 1.54 -19.91
N ARG A 46 8.27 0.29 -20.40
CA ARG A 46 9.39 -0.40 -21.03
C ARG A 46 9.99 0.28 -22.27
N SER A 47 9.25 1.18 -22.91
CA SER A 47 9.73 1.97 -24.06
C SER A 47 10.65 3.09 -23.62
N TYR A 48 10.46 3.64 -22.41
CA TYR A 48 11.25 4.73 -21.84
C TYR A 48 12.51 4.25 -21.12
N GLU A 49 12.48 3.05 -20.52
CA GLU A 49 13.60 2.45 -19.77
C GLU A 49 14.97 2.62 -20.44
N PRO A 50 15.16 2.34 -21.75
CA PRO A 50 16.49 2.42 -22.37
C PRO A 50 17.07 3.83 -22.38
N ALA A 51 16.23 4.84 -22.64
CA ALA A 51 16.65 6.24 -22.62
C ALA A 51 16.90 6.72 -21.19
N LEU A 52 15.95 6.46 -20.29
CA LEU A 52 16.02 6.90 -18.89
C LEU A 52 17.26 6.34 -18.20
N PHE A 53 17.41 5.00 -18.18
CA PHE A 53 18.55 4.36 -17.53
C PHE A 53 19.87 4.71 -18.21
N GLY A 54 19.89 4.88 -19.52
CA GLY A 54 21.09 5.31 -20.24
C GLY A 54 21.54 6.72 -19.84
N PHE A 55 20.62 7.69 -19.70
CA PHE A 55 20.95 9.02 -19.20
C PHE A 55 21.37 9.01 -17.73
N CYS A 56 20.66 8.27 -16.87
CA CYS A 56 21.04 8.13 -15.45
C CYS A 56 22.45 7.52 -15.30
N LYS A 57 22.77 6.45 -16.05
CA LYS A 57 24.09 5.80 -16.05
C LYS A 57 25.20 6.75 -16.52
N ARG A 58 24.91 7.64 -17.47
CA ARG A 58 25.85 8.67 -17.94
C ARG A 58 25.96 9.87 -16.99
N GLY A 59 25.10 9.98 -15.98
CA GLY A 59 25.04 11.14 -15.08
C GLY A 59 24.35 12.37 -15.69
N ASP A 60 23.66 12.24 -16.82
CA ASP A 60 22.97 13.36 -17.50
C ASP A 60 21.58 13.57 -16.88
N ALA A 61 21.56 14.23 -15.71
CA ALA A 61 20.35 14.46 -14.93
C ALA A 61 19.29 15.25 -15.70
N GLU A 62 19.69 16.29 -16.44
CA GLU A 62 18.75 17.16 -17.16
C GLU A 62 18.01 16.38 -18.25
N LYS A 63 18.70 15.53 -19.03
CA LYS A 63 18.02 14.68 -20.01
C LYS A 63 17.19 13.58 -19.35
N ALA A 64 17.64 13.00 -18.23
CA ALA A 64 16.82 12.06 -17.47
C ALA A 64 15.49 12.69 -17.02
N TYR A 65 15.52 13.98 -16.59
CA TYR A 65 14.30 14.72 -16.24
C TYR A 65 13.41 15.03 -17.44
N LEU A 66 13.97 15.24 -18.64
CA LEU A 66 13.17 15.38 -19.86
C LEU A 66 12.44 14.09 -20.21
N VAL A 67 13.10 12.94 -20.05
CA VAL A 67 12.47 11.63 -20.26
C VAL A 67 11.34 11.41 -19.25
N ASP A 68 11.59 11.70 -17.98
CA ASP A 68 10.59 11.60 -16.91
C ASP A 68 9.38 12.53 -17.13
N ALA A 69 9.61 13.77 -17.57
CA ALA A 69 8.54 14.69 -17.92
C ALA A 69 7.67 14.16 -19.07
N ASP A 70 8.28 13.59 -20.11
CA ASP A 70 7.55 12.99 -21.24
C ASP A 70 6.78 11.73 -20.84
N MET A 71 7.29 10.94 -19.87
CA MET A 71 6.55 9.83 -19.27
C MET A 71 5.27 10.32 -18.57
N VAL A 72 5.38 11.35 -17.75
CA VAL A 72 4.24 11.95 -17.03
C VAL A 72 3.23 12.53 -18.01
N GLU A 73 3.67 13.26 -19.03
CA GLU A 73 2.79 13.80 -20.09
C GLU A 73 2.05 12.69 -20.84
N SER A 74 2.71 11.53 -21.02
CA SER A 74 2.14 10.37 -21.69
C SER A 74 1.28 9.50 -20.75
N GLY A 75 1.05 9.93 -19.51
CA GLY A 75 0.25 9.21 -18.52
C GLY A 75 0.89 7.93 -18.00
N ILE A 76 2.21 7.78 -18.14
CA ILE A 76 2.96 6.61 -17.68
C ILE A 76 3.49 6.87 -16.29
N VAL A 77 3.09 6.00 -15.35
CA VAL A 77 3.54 6.04 -13.97
C VAL A 77 4.84 5.25 -13.84
N ALA A 78 5.87 5.89 -13.31
CA ALA A 78 7.16 5.26 -13.01
C ALA A 78 7.01 4.25 -11.86
N GLU A 79 7.71 3.11 -11.97
CA GLU A 79 7.82 2.13 -10.90
C GLU A 79 9.11 2.39 -10.08
N GLU A 80 9.42 1.50 -9.15
CA GLU A 80 10.60 1.67 -8.28
C GLU A 80 11.92 1.80 -9.04
N PRO A 81 12.23 0.98 -10.06
CA PRO A 81 13.51 1.06 -10.75
C PRO A 81 13.75 2.44 -11.38
N GLU A 82 12.73 3.02 -12.02
CA GLU A 82 12.84 4.33 -12.66
C GLU A 82 12.99 5.45 -11.62
N LEU A 83 12.19 5.42 -10.56
CA LEU A 83 12.27 6.42 -9.47
C LEU A 83 13.61 6.33 -8.73
N SER A 84 14.13 5.12 -8.51
CA SER A 84 15.41 4.87 -7.85
C SER A 84 16.58 5.40 -8.68
N ALA A 85 16.58 5.16 -10.00
CA ALA A 85 17.58 5.70 -10.92
C ALA A 85 17.53 7.24 -11.01
N LEU A 86 16.33 7.82 -11.04
CA LEU A 86 16.13 9.27 -11.00
C LEU A 86 16.60 9.86 -9.66
N LEU A 87 16.38 9.16 -8.55
CA LEU A 87 16.84 9.58 -7.23
C LEU A 87 18.36 9.62 -7.20
N GLU A 88 19.02 8.54 -7.63
CA GLU A 88 20.47 8.40 -7.63
C GLU A 88 21.15 9.49 -8.50
N VAL A 89 20.68 9.71 -9.73
CA VAL A 89 21.24 10.75 -10.59
C VAL A 89 21.03 12.16 -10.00
N SER A 90 19.91 12.38 -9.29
CA SER A 90 19.62 13.66 -8.63
C SER A 90 20.52 13.91 -7.42
N VAL A 91 20.81 12.86 -6.64
CA VAL A 91 21.77 12.91 -5.53
C VAL A 91 23.16 13.24 -6.05
N ASN A 92 23.61 12.55 -7.10
CA ASN A 92 24.92 12.76 -7.72
C ASN A 92 25.06 14.16 -8.34
N ALA A 93 24.00 14.63 -9.00
CA ALA A 93 23.94 15.97 -9.59
C ALA A 93 23.70 17.09 -8.57
N LYS A 94 23.50 16.77 -7.29
CA LYS A 94 23.20 17.72 -6.21
C LYS A 94 21.99 18.60 -6.52
N LYS A 95 20.89 17.97 -6.97
CA LYS A 95 19.62 18.62 -7.31
C LYS A 95 18.61 18.35 -6.18
N GLU A 96 18.69 19.14 -5.12
CA GLU A 96 17.94 18.97 -3.88
C GLU A 96 16.42 19.01 -4.04
N ASP A 97 15.92 19.85 -4.95
CA ASP A 97 14.48 19.97 -5.23
C ASP A 97 13.97 18.69 -5.92
N LYS A 98 14.78 18.11 -6.82
CA LYS A 98 14.46 16.85 -7.49
C LYS A 98 14.52 15.66 -6.53
N VAL A 99 15.49 15.62 -5.63
CA VAL A 99 15.52 14.60 -4.57
C VAL A 99 14.26 14.67 -3.72
N TYR A 100 13.86 15.87 -3.28
CA TYR A 100 12.64 16.06 -2.49
C TYR A 100 11.38 15.57 -3.23
N ASP A 101 11.24 15.96 -4.49
CA ASP A 101 10.10 15.61 -5.33
C ASP A 101 10.02 14.09 -5.59
N ILE A 102 11.16 13.45 -5.86
CA ILE A 102 11.23 12.00 -6.07
C ILE A 102 10.92 11.22 -4.79
N LEU A 103 11.35 11.67 -3.61
CA LEU A 103 10.96 11.03 -2.34
C LEU A 103 9.44 11.06 -2.12
N HIS A 104 8.78 12.14 -2.50
CA HIS A 104 7.31 12.22 -2.45
C HIS A 104 6.64 11.34 -3.51
N ARG A 105 7.24 11.15 -4.68
CA ARG A 105 6.77 10.18 -5.68
C ARG A 105 6.93 8.74 -5.23
N LEU A 106 8.05 8.40 -4.58
CA LEU A 106 8.25 7.09 -3.94
C LEU A 106 7.17 6.85 -2.87
N ARG A 107 6.90 7.87 -2.05
CA ARG A 107 5.82 7.83 -1.04
C ARG A 107 4.45 7.56 -1.65
N SER A 108 4.07 8.30 -2.69
CA SER A 108 2.73 8.22 -3.28
C SER A 108 2.51 6.96 -4.11
N THR A 109 3.57 6.45 -4.76
CA THR A 109 3.46 5.37 -5.75
C THR A 109 3.76 4.00 -5.15
N LEU A 110 4.80 3.89 -4.33
CA LEU A 110 5.29 2.62 -3.80
C LEU A 110 4.97 2.42 -2.33
N ARG A 111 4.91 3.53 -1.58
CA ARG A 111 4.78 3.62 -0.11
C ARG A 111 5.99 3.11 0.66
N GLN A 112 6.54 1.96 0.26
CA GLN A 112 7.70 1.28 0.84
C GLN A 112 8.76 1.12 -0.25
N VAL A 113 10.02 0.92 0.14
CA VAL A 113 11.13 0.83 -0.81
C VAL A 113 11.97 -0.44 -0.62
N SER A 114 12.63 -0.90 -1.67
CA SER A 114 13.66 -1.93 -1.58
C SER A 114 14.86 -1.46 -0.73
N GLU A 115 15.66 -2.42 -0.24
CA GLU A 115 16.91 -2.11 0.47
C GLU A 115 17.89 -1.31 -0.40
N SER A 116 17.91 -1.54 -1.73
CA SER A 116 18.75 -0.77 -2.66
C SER A 116 18.33 0.70 -2.73
N THR A 117 17.03 0.97 -2.87
CA THR A 117 16.51 2.35 -2.88
C THR A 117 16.71 3.01 -1.50
N LEU A 118 16.54 2.26 -0.40
CA LEU A 118 16.85 2.77 0.94
C LEU A 118 18.31 3.24 1.05
N GLY A 119 19.25 2.48 0.48
CA GLY A 119 20.68 2.84 0.45
C GLY A 119 20.92 4.21 -0.18
N ILE A 120 20.29 4.49 -1.32
CA ILE A 120 20.40 5.81 -2.00
C ILE A 120 19.83 6.94 -1.10
N VAL A 121 18.72 6.68 -0.41
CA VAL A 121 18.12 7.64 0.52
C VAL A 121 19.03 7.87 1.73
N GLU A 122 19.63 6.81 2.28
CA GLU A 122 20.58 6.87 3.38
C GLU A 122 21.83 7.67 2.99
N ASP A 123 22.37 7.44 1.80
CA ASP A 123 23.52 8.18 1.24
C ASP A 123 23.21 9.67 1.06
N TRP A 124 22.01 10.01 0.55
CA TRP A 124 21.58 11.40 0.45
C TRP A 124 21.62 12.10 1.82
N PHE A 125 20.95 11.54 2.83
CA PHE A 125 20.86 12.18 4.14
C PHE A 125 22.21 12.22 4.88
N ASN A 126 23.10 11.25 4.64
CA ASN A 126 24.46 11.25 5.17
C ASN A 126 25.41 12.22 4.45
N SER A 127 25.03 12.75 3.28
CA SER A 127 25.90 13.63 2.50
C SER A 127 26.13 15.00 3.16
N GLU A 128 27.33 15.55 2.97
CA GLU A 128 27.64 16.93 3.40
C GLU A 128 26.78 17.97 2.67
N TYR A 129 26.30 17.64 1.46
CA TYR A 129 25.45 18.52 0.69
C TYR A 129 24.06 18.63 1.35
N ALA A 130 23.41 17.51 1.65
CA ALA A 130 22.11 17.50 2.33
C ALA A 130 22.16 18.19 3.71
N ALA A 131 23.30 18.15 4.40
CA ALA A 131 23.50 18.88 5.66
C ALA A 131 23.39 20.41 5.52
N LYS A 132 23.64 20.96 4.33
CA LYS A 132 23.58 22.41 4.03
C LYS A 132 22.21 22.86 3.54
N ILE A 133 21.37 21.92 3.09
CA ILE A 133 20.05 22.21 2.54
C ILE A 133 19.00 22.24 3.65
N GLY A 134 18.13 23.24 3.62
CA GLY A 134 16.95 23.33 4.48
C GLY A 134 16.71 24.74 5.03
N LYS A 135 15.49 24.97 5.51
CA LYS A 135 15.07 26.25 6.08
C LYS A 135 15.23 26.21 7.61
N GLU A 136 15.95 27.17 8.19
CA GLU A 136 16.07 27.28 9.67
C GLU A 136 14.77 27.74 10.34
N LYS A 137 14.06 28.64 9.66
CA LYS A 137 12.76 29.18 10.07
C LYS A 137 11.78 28.95 8.95
N TRP A 138 10.59 28.48 9.30
CA TRP A 138 9.51 28.22 8.36
C TRP A 138 8.17 28.55 9.01
N ASP A 139 7.18 28.76 8.16
CA ASP A 139 5.81 29.01 8.59
C ASP A 139 5.18 27.68 9.06
N VAL A 140 5.04 27.54 10.38
CA VAL A 140 4.43 26.35 11.00
C VAL A 140 2.98 26.19 10.57
N LYS A 141 2.26 27.29 10.28
CA LYS A 141 0.88 27.25 9.81
C LYS A 141 0.80 26.59 8.44
N LYS A 142 1.69 26.97 7.50
CA LYS A 142 1.76 26.34 6.17
C LYS A 142 2.11 24.86 6.23
N VAL A 143 3.01 24.46 7.14
CA VAL A 143 3.32 23.04 7.35
C VAL A 143 2.08 22.29 7.84
N ARG A 144 1.35 22.84 8.82
CA ARG A 144 0.11 22.23 9.30
C ARG A 144 -0.96 22.13 8.22
N GLU A 145 -1.14 23.19 7.43
CA GLU A 145 -2.05 23.20 6.29
C GLU A 145 -1.67 22.13 5.26
N GLY A 146 -0.37 21.98 4.95
CA GLY A 146 0.14 20.93 4.08
C GLY A 146 -0.16 19.52 4.61
N ILE A 147 0.04 19.28 5.92
CA ILE A 147 -0.29 17.99 6.55
C ILE A 147 -1.79 17.68 6.44
N ALA A 148 -2.64 18.66 6.75
CA ALA A 148 -4.08 18.49 6.69
C ALA A 148 -4.56 18.23 5.25
N GLN A 149 -4.07 19.01 4.28
CA GLN A 149 -4.44 18.85 2.86
C GLN A 149 -3.91 17.55 2.26
N GLY A 150 -2.75 17.07 2.72
CA GLY A 150 -2.13 15.83 2.28
C GLY A 150 -2.72 14.55 2.89
N GLY A 151 -3.74 14.65 3.75
CA GLY A 151 -4.37 13.51 4.44
C GLY A 151 -3.58 12.96 5.63
N GLY A 152 -2.53 13.69 6.08
CA GLY A 152 -1.63 13.27 7.15
C GLY A 152 -0.34 12.62 6.65
N GLY A 153 0.71 12.67 7.49
CA GLY A 153 1.98 11.96 7.26
C GLY A 153 3.00 12.63 6.34
N TRP A 154 2.72 13.81 5.76
CA TRP A 154 3.66 14.61 4.96
C TRP A 154 3.18 16.05 4.79
N HIS A 155 4.04 17.00 4.40
CA HIS A 155 3.63 18.41 4.25
C HIS A 155 4.05 19.08 2.93
N GLY A 156 5.07 18.58 2.23
CA GLY A 156 5.40 19.07 0.88
C GLY A 156 5.93 20.51 0.80
N GLN A 157 6.53 21.04 1.88
CA GLN A 157 6.95 22.45 1.99
C GLN A 157 8.47 22.66 1.73
N GLY A 158 9.13 21.60 1.24
CA GLY A 158 10.56 21.52 1.05
C GLY A 158 11.31 21.13 2.34
N TRP A 159 12.63 21.08 2.24
CA TRP A 159 13.53 20.68 3.33
C TRP A 159 13.47 21.64 4.53
N LEU A 160 13.25 21.10 5.72
CA LEU A 160 13.20 21.86 6.98
C LEU A 160 14.41 21.56 7.88
N GLY A 161 14.74 22.53 8.74
CA GLY A 161 15.89 22.49 9.62
C GLY A 161 17.21 22.85 8.93
N SER A 162 18.29 22.86 9.70
CA SER A 162 19.66 23.03 9.21
C SER A 162 20.63 22.10 9.94
N GLY A 163 21.80 21.91 9.35
CA GLY A 163 22.88 21.11 9.94
C GLY A 163 22.83 19.62 9.55
N ARG A 164 23.75 18.85 10.15
CA ARG A 164 23.89 17.42 9.87
C ARG A 164 22.64 16.64 10.27
N TRP A 165 22.22 15.74 9.40
CA TRP A 165 21.20 14.75 9.71
C TRP A 165 21.77 13.69 10.65
N LYS A 166 20.93 13.23 11.57
CA LYS A 166 21.12 11.97 12.31
C LYS A 166 20.35 10.92 11.54
N VAL A 167 21.09 10.00 10.92
CA VAL A 167 20.56 8.95 10.06
C VAL A 167 20.89 7.62 10.70
N ALA A 168 19.88 6.78 10.91
CA ALA A 168 20.08 5.43 11.40
C ALA A 168 18.90 4.53 11.06
N ASN A 169 19.21 3.26 10.86
CA ASN A 169 18.23 2.20 10.72
C ASN A 169 17.59 1.89 12.08
N THR A 170 16.28 1.65 12.08
CA THR A 170 15.47 1.46 13.28
C THR A 170 14.27 0.55 13.02
N GLN A 171 13.50 0.30 14.06
CA GLN A 171 12.20 -0.35 14.02
C GLN A 171 11.20 0.55 14.75
N VAL A 172 9.99 0.65 14.22
CA VAL A 172 8.92 1.42 14.85
C VAL A 172 8.14 0.50 15.77
N ASN A 173 7.85 0.94 16.99
CA ASN A 173 7.11 0.13 17.95
C ASN A 173 5.62 -0.01 17.56
N GLU A 174 4.88 -0.85 18.29
CA GLU A 174 3.47 -1.15 18.01
C GLU A 174 2.56 0.10 18.06
N ASP A 175 2.93 1.11 18.83
CA ASP A 175 2.20 2.39 18.94
C ASP A 175 2.59 3.41 17.87
N GLY A 176 3.50 3.04 16.95
CA GLY A 176 3.96 3.91 15.87
C GLY A 176 5.05 4.90 16.26
N VAL A 177 5.72 4.72 17.39
CA VAL A 177 6.76 5.64 17.86
C VAL A 177 8.14 5.16 17.42
N CYS A 178 8.90 6.05 16.78
CA CYS A 178 10.30 5.81 16.44
C CYS A 178 11.17 5.93 17.70
N PRO A 179 11.92 4.88 18.10
CA PRO A 179 12.74 4.93 19.31
C PRO A 179 13.97 5.84 19.18
N LEU A 180 14.40 6.17 17.95
CA LEU A 180 15.58 7.01 17.73
C LEU A 180 15.30 8.51 17.87
N CYS A 181 14.15 8.97 17.39
CA CYS A 181 13.82 10.39 17.39
C CYS A 181 12.61 10.75 18.27
N GLY A 182 11.85 9.75 18.73
CA GLY A 182 10.64 9.94 19.53
C GLY A 182 9.39 10.33 18.73
N GLU A 183 9.51 10.56 17.42
CA GLU A 183 8.38 10.93 16.56
C GLU A 183 7.36 9.78 16.49
N LYS A 184 6.08 10.16 16.54
CA LYS A 184 4.96 9.22 16.37
C LYS A 184 4.47 9.28 14.92
N LEU A 185 4.61 8.16 14.22
CA LEU A 185 4.05 7.97 12.87
C LEU A 185 2.53 8.10 12.89
N VAL A 186 2.01 8.65 11.80
CA VAL A 186 0.60 8.94 11.64
C VAL A 186 -0.12 7.75 10.99
N SER A 187 -1.38 7.53 11.36
CA SER A 187 -2.31 6.71 10.60
C SER A 187 -2.94 7.58 9.53
N ILE A 188 -2.57 7.38 8.26
CA ILE A 188 -3.09 8.17 7.14
C ILE A 188 -4.46 7.63 6.77
N ASP A 189 -5.50 8.43 6.90
CA ASP A 189 -6.86 7.98 6.62
C ASP A 189 -7.10 7.74 5.13
N ILE A 190 -7.92 6.72 4.86
CA ILE A 190 -8.37 6.41 3.51
C ILE A 190 -9.64 7.22 3.29
N ASP A 191 -9.70 8.00 2.20
CA ASP A 191 -10.87 8.79 1.87
C ASP A 191 -12.12 7.88 1.79
N PRO A 192 -13.19 8.16 2.54
CA PRO A 192 -14.45 7.44 2.43
C PRO A 192 -14.97 7.34 1.00
N LYS A 193 -14.79 8.38 0.18
CA LYS A 193 -15.21 8.39 -1.22
C LYS A 193 -14.37 7.44 -2.09
N GLU A 194 -13.06 7.32 -1.82
CA GLU A 194 -12.24 6.30 -2.47
C GLU A 194 -12.74 4.90 -2.12
N THR A 195 -13.14 4.68 -0.85
CA THR A 195 -13.69 3.40 -0.39
C THR A 195 -15.02 3.06 -1.06
N GLU A 196 -15.91 4.04 -1.23
CA GLU A 196 -17.18 3.87 -1.95
C GLU A 196 -16.96 3.57 -3.44
N ASN A 197 -16.06 4.30 -4.09
CA ASN A 197 -15.68 4.04 -5.48
C ASN A 197 -15.07 2.65 -5.66
N PHE A 198 -14.26 2.22 -4.70
CA PHE A 198 -13.68 0.89 -4.69
C PHE A 198 -14.75 -0.19 -4.50
N ALA A 199 -15.69 -0.01 -3.56
CA ALA A 199 -16.81 -0.92 -3.35
C ALA A 199 -17.68 -1.07 -4.62
N ALA A 200 -17.94 0.04 -5.32
CA ALA A 200 -18.69 0.03 -6.58
C ALA A 200 -17.92 -0.70 -7.70
N SER A 201 -16.61 -0.48 -7.80
CA SER A 201 -15.75 -1.15 -8.77
C SER A 201 -15.67 -2.66 -8.50
N LEU A 202 -15.53 -3.03 -7.22
CA LEU A 202 -15.52 -4.40 -6.74
C LEU A 202 -16.84 -5.12 -7.06
N SER A 203 -17.98 -4.47 -6.80
CA SER A 203 -19.30 -5.00 -7.14
C SER A 203 -19.45 -5.25 -8.65
N LYS A 204 -18.98 -4.31 -9.48
CA LYS A 204 -19.00 -4.45 -10.94
C LYS A 204 -18.15 -5.64 -11.41
N LEU A 205 -16.94 -5.80 -10.87
CA LEU A 205 -16.04 -6.89 -11.22
C LEU A 205 -16.61 -8.25 -10.77
N ALA A 206 -17.12 -8.33 -9.54
CA ALA A 206 -17.78 -9.53 -9.03
C ALA A 206 -18.97 -9.92 -9.92
N CYS A 207 -19.85 -8.97 -10.29
CA CYS A 207 -20.98 -9.25 -11.18
C CYS A 207 -20.60 -9.70 -12.60
N GLN A 208 -19.37 -9.44 -13.05
CA GLN A 208 -18.85 -9.89 -14.35
C GLN A 208 -18.28 -11.32 -14.29
N LYS A 209 -17.74 -11.72 -13.13
CA LYS A 209 -17.06 -13.00 -12.93
C LYS A 209 -17.96 -14.04 -12.25
N GLU A 210 -18.90 -13.60 -11.44
CA GLU A 210 -19.90 -14.40 -10.74
C GLU A 210 -21.23 -14.41 -11.50
N ALA A 211 -22.09 -15.38 -11.19
CA ALA A 211 -23.48 -15.31 -11.60
C ALA A 211 -24.13 -14.07 -10.95
N LYS A 212 -24.44 -13.05 -11.75
CA LYS A 212 -24.95 -11.74 -11.29
C LYS A 212 -26.08 -11.85 -10.25
N ALA A 213 -27.00 -12.79 -10.41
CA ALA A 213 -28.09 -13.01 -9.47
C ALA A 213 -27.60 -13.43 -8.06
N ASN A 214 -26.57 -14.26 -7.98
CA ASN A 214 -25.98 -14.73 -6.71
C ASN A 214 -25.35 -13.58 -5.94
N PHE A 215 -24.58 -12.74 -6.63
CA PHE A 215 -23.89 -11.63 -5.99
C PHE A 215 -24.86 -10.52 -5.57
N VAL A 216 -25.83 -10.15 -6.42
CA VAL A 216 -26.88 -9.17 -6.07
C VAL A 216 -27.72 -9.66 -4.88
N HIS A 217 -28.00 -10.96 -4.80
CA HIS A 217 -28.67 -11.54 -3.64
C HIS A 217 -27.84 -11.35 -2.36
N PHE A 218 -26.53 -11.58 -2.42
CA PHE A 218 -25.64 -11.34 -1.29
C PHE A 218 -25.59 -9.87 -0.87
N GLN A 219 -25.53 -8.93 -1.82
CA GLN A 219 -25.56 -7.49 -1.51
C GLN A 219 -26.83 -7.12 -0.72
N THR A 220 -27.98 -7.58 -1.20
CA THR A 220 -29.28 -7.37 -0.54
C THR A 220 -29.32 -8.00 0.85
N TRP A 221 -28.76 -9.21 0.98
CA TRP A 221 -28.65 -9.90 2.26
C TRP A 221 -27.77 -9.12 3.24
N LEU A 222 -26.62 -8.62 2.80
CA LEU A 222 -25.67 -7.88 3.64
C LEU A 222 -26.29 -6.60 4.19
N GLU A 223 -27.03 -5.86 3.35
CA GLU A 223 -27.76 -4.65 3.77
C GLU A 223 -28.79 -4.91 4.86
N GLN A 224 -29.40 -6.10 4.87
CA GLN A 224 -30.43 -6.48 5.85
C GLN A 224 -29.87 -7.04 7.17
N HIS A 225 -28.63 -7.55 7.16
CA HIS A 225 -28.05 -8.27 8.31
C HIS A 225 -26.89 -7.53 8.98
N GLY A 226 -26.27 -6.56 8.29
CA GLY A 226 -25.23 -5.70 8.88
C GLY A 226 -25.78 -4.69 9.90
N PRO A 227 -24.90 -3.87 10.51
CA PRO A 227 -23.45 -3.78 10.27
C PRO A 227 -22.65 -4.84 11.04
N PHE A 228 -21.49 -5.22 10.50
CA PHE A 228 -20.53 -6.12 11.13
C PHE A 228 -19.25 -5.36 11.52
N ASP A 229 -18.65 -5.74 12.66
CA ASP A 229 -17.37 -5.17 13.11
C ASP A 229 -16.17 -5.91 12.50
N ALA A 230 -16.39 -7.13 12.00
CA ALA A 230 -15.40 -7.93 11.28
C ALA A 230 -16.06 -8.94 10.33
N VAL A 231 -15.35 -9.29 9.27
CA VAL A 231 -15.67 -10.36 8.32
C VAL A 231 -14.56 -11.41 8.37
N VAL A 232 -14.91 -12.68 8.26
CA VAL A 232 -13.98 -13.82 8.32
C VAL A 232 -14.03 -14.60 7.01
N ASP A 233 -12.87 -14.77 6.39
CA ASP A 233 -12.63 -15.80 5.40
C ASP A 233 -12.60 -17.17 6.10
N GLY A 234 -13.77 -17.80 6.17
CA GLY A 234 -13.93 -19.04 6.90
C GLY A 234 -13.14 -20.19 6.28
N ALA A 235 -12.93 -20.18 4.97
CA ALA A 235 -12.19 -21.22 4.26
C ALA A 235 -10.70 -21.19 4.63
N ASN A 236 -10.10 -20.00 4.57
CA ASN A 236 -8.69 -19.79 4.91
C ASN A 236 -8.41 -20.12 6.39
N VAL A 237 -9.20 -19.57 7.31
CA VAL A 237 -9.01 -19.80 8.75
C VAL A 237 -9.24 -21.27 9.12
N GLY A 238 -10.24 -21.91 8.54
CA GLY A 238 -10.53 -23.33 8.81
C GLY A 238 -9.49 -24.30 8.27
N LEU A 239 -8.64 -23.89 7.32
CA LEU A 239 -7.60 -24.72 6.69
C LEU A 239 -6.17 -24.33 7.12
N ALA A 240 -5.98 -23.31 7.94
CA ALA A 240 -4.65 -22.75 8.22
C ALA A 240 -3.66 -23.74 8.87
N ASN A 241 -4.12 -24.80 9.57
CA ASN A 241 -3.26 -25.78 10.24
C ASN A 241 -3.16 -27.15 9.53
N GLY A 242 -3.60 -27.27 8.27
CA GLY A 242 -3.43 -28.49 7.49
C GLY A 242 -4.51 -28.76 6.45
N HIS A 243 -4.50 -29.95 5.86
CA HIS A 243 -5.41 -30.31 4.77
C HIS A 243 -6.88 -30.47 5.18
N ASN A 244 -7.16 -30.65 6.48
CA ASN A 244 -8.51 -30.90 6.99
C ASN A 244 -9.12 -29.63 7.59
N PHE A 245 -10.35 -29.33 7.19
CA PHE A 245 -11.09 -28.18 7.68
C PHE A 245 -11.50 -28.33 9.16
N SER A 246 -11.15 -27.35 9.99
CA SER A 246 -11.39 -27.35 11.43
C SER A 246 -12.40 -26.28 11.88
N PHE A 247 -13.62 -26.73 12.23
CA PHE A 247 -14.65 -25.85 12.80
C PHE A 247 -14.30 -25.36 14.21
N SER A 248 -13.57 -26.14 15.00
CA SER A 248 -13.14 -25.71 16.33
C SER A 248 -12.15 -24.55 16.24
N GLN A 249 -11.19 -24.61 15.31
CA GLN A 249 -10.26 -23.52 15.03
C GLN A 249 -11.01 -22.26 14.58
N LEU A 250 -11.90 -22.40 13.59
CA LEU A 250 -12.72 -21.27 13.13
C LEU A 250 -13.52 -20.66 14.29
N ASN A 251 -14.13 -21.48 15.14
CA ASN A 251 -14.89 -21.00 16.29
C ASN A 251 -14.03 -20.24 17.31
N THR A 252 -12.84 -20.75 17.63
CA THR A 252 -11.92 -20.07 18.55
C THR A 252 -11.63 -18.65 18.08
N VAL A 253 -11.33 -18.49 16.78
CA VAL A 253 -11.00 -17.17 16.22
C VAL A 253 -12.24 -16.26 16.11
N VAL A 254 -13.40 -16.82 15.75
CA VAL A 254 -14.69 -16.10 15.75
C VAL A 254 -15.02 -15.54 17.14
N GLU A 255 -14.84 -16.33 18.20
CA GLU A 255 -15.07 -15.87 19.57
C GLU A 255 -14.02 -14.86 20.02
N GLN A 256 -12.75 -14.98 19.62
CA GLN A 256 -11.74 -13.96 19.89
C GLN A 256 -12.11 -12.61 19.24
N LEU A 257 -12.51 -12.61 17.96
CA LEU A 257 -12.98 -11.39 17.28
C LEU A 257 -14.21 -10.79 17.96
N ARG A 258 -15.16 -11.64 18.38
CA ARG A 258 -16.31 -11.20 19.16
C ARG A 258 -15.90 -10.55 20.48
N GLN A 259 -14.85 -11.05 21.15
CA GLN A 259 -14.35 -10.42 22.37
C GLN A 259 -13.69 -9.06 22.11
N ILE A 260 -13.04 -8.89 20.96
CA ILE A 260 -12.42 -7.62 20.53
C ILE A 260 -13.48 -6.60 20.09
N SER A 261 -14.62 -7.06 19.54
CA SER A 261 -15.75 -6.19 19.19
C SER A 261 -16.22 -5.37 20.41
N PRO A 262 -16.33 -4.02 20.28
CA PRO A 262 -16.85 -3.16 21.35
C PRO A 262 -18.25 -3.55 21.82
N SER A 263 -19.08 -4.07 20.90
CA SER A 263 -20.47 -4.45 21.16
C SER A 263 -20.68 -5.97 21.28
N LYS A 264 -19.58 -6.75 21.35
CA LYS A 264 -19.61 -8.23 21.40
C LYS A 264 -20.41 -8.88 20.26
N ARG A 265 -20.44 -8.23 19.09
CA ARG A 265 -21.10 -8.73 17.88
C ARG A 265 -20.33 -9.91 17.32
N LEU A 266 -21.06 -10.89 16.79
CA LEU A 266 -20.43 -11.95 16.00
C LEU A 266 -19.93 -11.36 14.67
N PRO A 267 -18.73 -11.77 14.21
CA PRO A 267 -18.27 -11.41 12.89
C PRO A 267 -19.09 -12.14 11.82
N LEU A 268 -19.13 -11.58 10.61
CA LEU A 268 -19.72 -12.28 9.45
C LEU A 268 -18.76 -13.33 8.93
N ILE A 269 -19.17 -14.60 8.94
CA ILE A 269 -18.41 -15.73 8.44
C ILE A 269 -18.86 -16.03 7.01
N ILE A 270 -17.92 -15.99 6.07
CA ILE A 270 -18.13 -16.38 4.68
C ILE A 270 -17.58 -17.78 4.47
N LEU A 271 -18.42 -18.71 4.00
CA LEU A 271 -18.04 -20.09 3.71
C LEU A 271 -18.79 -20.64 2.50
N HIS A 272 -18.09 -21.37 1.63
CA HIS A 272 -18.75 -22.13 0.58
C HIS A 272 -19.80 -23.13 1.09
N ILE A 273 -20.93 -23.22 0.40
CA ILE A 273 -22.06 -24.09 0.76
C ILE A 273 -21.67 -25.56 0.91
N SER A 274 -20.67 -26.03 0.15
CA SER A 274 -20.14 -27.39 0.28
C SER A 274 -19.46 -27.64 1.63
N ARG A 275 -18.85 -26.62 2.25
CA ARG A 275 -18.25 -26.71 3.60
C ARG A 275 -19.31 -26.63 4.69
N VAL A 276 -20.40 -25.92 4.43
CA VAL A 276 -21.53 -25.77 5.35
C VAL A 276 -22.41 -27.02 5.39
N ARG A 277 -22.51 -27.77 4.28
CA ARG A 277 -23.37 -28.96 4.15
C ARG A 277 -22.60 -30.28 4.04
N GLY A 278 -21.28 -30.25 3.86
CA GLY A 278 -20.47 -31.43 3.60
C GLY A 278 -19.46 -31.75 4.70
N GLY A 279 -18.84 -32.93 4.60
CA GLY A 279 -17.67 -33.33 5.39
C GLY A 279 -17.82 -33.10 6.91
N PRO A 280 -16.91 -32.34 7.55
CA PRO A 280 -16.94 -32.10 9.00
C PRO A 280 -18.21 -31.42 9.53
N ALA A 281 -19.01 -30.75 8.68
CA ALA A 281 -20.25 -30.11 9.09
C ALA A 281 -21.35 -31.10 9.52
N GLN A 282 -21.26 -32.36 9.06
CA GLN A 282 -22.21 -33.43 9.41
C GLN A 282 -22.06 -33.92 10.86
N ASN A 283 -20.99 -33.52 11.55
CA ASN A 283 -20.85 -33.80 12.98
C ASN A 283 -21.91 -33.00 13.77
N PRO A 284 -22.67 -33.63 14.70
CA PRO A 284 -23.73 -32.95 15.46
C PRO A 284 -23.27 -31.69 16.22
N LYS A 285 -22.03 -31.66 16.72
CA LYS A 285 -21.48 -30.47 17.41
C LYS A 285 -21.28 -29.31 16.43
N ASN A 286 -20.73 -29.59 15.25
CA ASN A 286 -20.48 -28.59 14.22
C ASN A 286 -21.79 -28.11 13.58
N MET A 287 -22.75 -29.01 13.39
CA MET A 287 -24.08 -28.65 12.88
C MET A 287 -24.78 -27.63 13.79
N ARG A 288 -24.79 -27.86 15.12
CA ARG A 288 -25.32 -26.89 16.09
C ARG A 288 -24.60 -25.55 16.05
N LEU A 289 -23.29 -25.57 15.85
CA LEU A 289 -22.48 -24.35 15.76
C LEU A 289 -22.84 -23.53 14.50
N ILE A 290 -22.92 -24.19 13.35
CA ILE A 290 -23.32 -23.58 12.07
C ILE A 290 -24.73 -23.02 12.14
N GLU A 291 -25.68 -23.78 12.71
CA GLU A 291 -27.05 -23.33 12.93
C GLU A 291 -27.11 -22.11 13.85
N ASN A 292 -26.29 -22.09 14.90
CA ASN A 292 -26.17 -20.94 15.78
C ASN A 292 -25.69 -19.70 15.02
N TRP A 293 -24.63 -19.80 14.21
CA TRP A 293 -24.15 -18.67 13.41
C TRP A 293 -25.20 -18.19 12.41
N LYS A 294 -25.90 -19.09 11.71
CA LYS A 294 -26.99 -18.73 10.79
C LYS A 294 -28.14 -18.03 11.49
N LYS A 295 -28.59 -18.55 12.64
CA LYS A 295 -29.69 -17.96 13.42
C LYS A 295 -29.37 -16.53 13.88
N ASN A 296 -28.10 -16.25 14.15
CA ASN A 296 -27.63 -14.92 14.54
C ASN A 296 -27.28 -14.02 13.33
N GLY A 297 -27.57 -14.45 12.09
CA GLY A 297 -27.23 -13.68 10.88
C GLY A 297 -25.72 -13.53 10.65
N ALA A 298 -24.89 -14.37 11.28
CA ALA A 298 -23.44 -14.24 11.30
C ALA A 298 -22.72 -15.21 10.33
N LEU A 299 -23.46 -15.99 9.54
CA LEU A 299 -22.87 -16.87 8.52
C LEU A 299 -23.63 -16.72 7.21
N TYR A 300 -22.88 -16.45 6.14
CA TYR A 300 -23.39 -16.51 4.78
C TYR A 300 -22.72 -17.66 4.03
N ALA A 301 -23.56 -18.55 3.48
CA ALA A 301 -23.10 -19.68 2.68
C ALA A 301 -23.09 -19.28 1.21
N THR A 302 -21.90 -19.11 0.62
CA THR A 302 -21.79 -18.76 -0.81
C THR A 302 -22.27 -19.93 -1.68
N PRO A 303 -22.92 -19.64 -2.81
CA PRO A 303 -23.54 -20.66 -3.65
C PRO A 303 -22.51 -21.50 -4.40
N GLN A 304 -22.96 -22.65 -4.91
CA GLN A 304 -22.06 -23.57 -5.60
C GLN A 304 -21.50 -22.96 -6.88
N GLY A 305 -20.18 -23.06 -7.05
CA GLY A 305 -19.47 -22.54 -8.22
C GLY A 305 -19.03 -21.08 -8.08
N SER A 306 -19.35 -20.42 -6.97
CA SER A 306 -18.88 -19.08 -6.66
C SER A 306 -17.47 -19.06 -6.09
N ASN A 307 -16.73 -17.99 -6.37
CA ASN A 307 -15.51 -17.69 -5.62
C ASN A 307 -15.87 -16.89 -4.36
N ASP A 308 -15.57 -17.45 -3.18
CA ASP A 308 -15.80 -16.83 -1.86
C ASP A 308 -15.07 -15.49 -1.70
N ASP A 309 -13.97 -15.28 -2.45
CA ASP A 309 -13.12 -14.09 -2.37
C ASP A 309 -13.86 -12.78 -2.61
N TRP A 310 -14.76 -12.79 -3.60
CA TRP A 310 -15.59 -11.62 -3.89
C TRP A 310 -16.53 -11.27 -2.73
N TYR A 311 -17.00 -12.27 -1.98
CA TYR A 311 -18.02 -12.09 -0.95
C TYR A 311 -17.42 -11.52 0.32
N TRP A 312 -16.34 -12.12 0.85
CA TRP A 312 -15.71 -11.59 2.06
C TRP A 312 -15.05 -10.24 1.80
N LEU A 313 -14.47 -10.02 0.62
CA LEU A 313 -13.85 -8.74 0.30
C LEU A 313 -14.89 -7.64 0.19
N TYR A 314 -15.99 -7.90 -0.54
CA TYR A 314 -17.08 -6.93 -0.67
C TYR A 314 -17.73 -6.62 0.67
N ALA A 315 -17.95 -7.62 1.51
CA ALA A 315 -18.53 -7.39 2.83
C ALA A 315 -17.63 -6.53 3.71
N ALA A 316 -16.32 -6.80 3.76
CA ALA A 316 -15.38 -6.05 4.59
C ALA A 316 -15.28 -4.58 4.13
N VAL A 317 -15.20 -4.35 2.82
CA VAL A 317 -15.17 -3.01 2.22
C VAL A 317 -16.48 -2.26 2.49
N SER A 318 -17.63 -2.90 2.24
CA SER A 318 -18.94 -2.27 2.36
C SER A 318 -19.32 -1.97 3.82
N CYS A 319 -18.95 -2.86 4.74
CA CYS A 319 -19.16 -2.65 6.18
C CYS A 319 -18.09 -1.76 6.83
N LYS A 320 -17.03 -1.38 6.10
CA LYS A 320 -15.88 -0.60 6.60
C LYS A 320 -15.30 -1.22 7.87
N CYS A 321 -15.10 -2.54 7.84
CA CYS A 321 -14.78 -3.33 9.02
C CYS A 321 -13.51 -4.18 8.82
N LEU A 322 -13.06 -4.84 9.89
CA LEU A 322 -11.90 -5.73 9.83
C LEU A 322 -12.17 -6.93 8.89
N LEU A 323 -11.13 -7.40 8.22
CA LEU A 323 -11.13 -8.60 7.40
C LEU A 323 -10.12 -9.60 7.95
N LEU A 324 -10.58 -10.73 8.46
CA LEU A 324 -9.72 -11.81 8.93
C LEU A 324 -9.44 -12.80 7.80
N THR A 325 -8.20 -12.80 7.30
CA THR A 325 -7.68 -13.81 6.37
C THR A 325 -6.15 -13.82 6.39
N ASN A 326 -5.55 -15.01 6.30
CA ASN A 326 -4.11 -15.17 6.05
C ASN A 326 -3.78 -15.19 4.55
N ASP A 327 -4.77 -15.02 3.67
CA ASP A 327 -4.50 -14.89 2.24
C ASP A 327 -3.63 -13.64 1.98
N GLU A 328 -2.61 -13.80 1.16
CA GLU A 328 -1.71 -12.70 0.81
C GLU A 328 -2.35 -11.74 -0.19
N MET A 329 -3.43 -12.17 -0.84
CA MET A 329 -4.20 -11.46 -1.85
C MET A 329 -3.32 -11.04 -3.04
N ARG A 330 -2.59 -12.02 -3.61
CA ARG A 330 -1.58 -11.81 -4.69
C ARG A 330 -1.97 -12.35 -6.06
N ASP A 331 -3.07 -13.08 -6.15
CA ASP A 331 -3.47 -13.74 -7.39
C ASP A 331 -3.98 -12.74 -8.46
N HIS A 332 -4.38 -13.28 -9.61
CA HIS A 332 -4.89 -12.48 -10.73
C HIS A 332 -6.16 -11.68 -10.38
N LEU A 333 -6.96 -12.16 -9.43
CA LEU A 333 -8.16 -11.46 -8.96
C LEU A 333 -7.77 -10.14 -8.29
N PHE A 334 -6.82 -10.16 -7.36
CA PHE A 334 -6.43 -8.96 -6.61
C PHE A 334 -5.60 -7.98 -7.44
N GLN A 335 -4.91 -8.44 -8.49
CA GLN A 335 -4.24 -7.54 -9.45
C GLN A 335 -5.21 -6.60 -10.17
N LEU A 336 -6.49 -7.00 -10.34
CA LEU A 336 -7.52 -6.17 -10.98
C LEU A 336 -7.99 -5.01 -10.08
N LEU A 337 -7.68 -5.05 -8.78
CA LEU A 337 -8.12 -4.06 -7.79
C LEU A 337 -7.24 -2.82 -7.73
N GLY A 338 -6.16 -2.80 -8.52
CA GLY A 338 -5.23 -1.67 -8.65
C GLY A 338 -4.15 -1.64 -7.57
N SER A 339 -3.05 -0.96 -7.87
CA SER A 339 -1.82 -0.94 -7.06
C SER A 339 -1.79 0.13 -5.97
N ASN A 340 -2.79 1.03 -5.90
CA ASN A 340 -2.77 2.17 -4.98
C ASN A 340 -3.75 2.04 -3.80
N PHE A 341 -5.06 1.95 -4.07
CA PHE A 341 -6.08 1.89 -3.01
C PHE A 341 -6.02 0.58 -2.22
N PHE A 342 -6.04 -0.55 -2.91
CA PHE A 342 -6.19 -1.86 -2.27
C PHE A 342 -5.07 -2.19 -1.27
N PRO A 343 -3.78 -1.93 -1.54
CA PRO A 343 -2.73 -2.13 -0.54
C PRO A 343 -2.91 -1.27 0.72
N ARG A 344 -3.35 0.00 0.58
CA ARG A 344 -3.66 0.89 1.72
C ARG A 344 -4.83 0.34 2.53
N TRP A 345 -5.89 -0.09 1.84
CA TRP A 345 -7.06 -0.68 2.48
C TRP A 345 -6.70 -1.98 3.21
N LYS A 346 -5.94 -2.87 2.56
CA LYS A 346 -5.47 -4.14 3.13
C LYS A 346 -4.68 -3.90 4.42
N GLU A 347 -3.73 -2.97 4.42
CA GLU A 347 -2.93 -2.62 5.60
C GLU A 347 -3.80 -2.20 6.80
N LYS A 348 -4.87 -1.45 6.57
CA LYS A 348 -5.76 -0.95 7.64
C LYS A 348 -6.80 -1.96 8.13
N HIS A 349 -7.20 -2.92 7.29
CA HIS A 349 -8.35 -3.78 7.57
C HIS A 349 -7.99 -5.25 7.74
N GLN A 350 -6.88 -5.72 7.16
CA GLN A 350 -6.49 -7.13 7.22
C GLN A 350 -6.00 -7.50 8.62
N VAL A 351 -6.71 -8.42 9.23
CA VAL A 351 -6.34 -9.13 10.45
C VAL A 351 -5.83 -10.50 10.04
N ARG A 352 -4.75 -10.96 10.67
CA ARG A 352 -4.18 -12.29 10.42
C ARG A 352 -4.21 -13.15 11.67
N THR A 353 -4.07 -14.45 11.49
CA THR A 353 -3.89 -15.42 12.57
C THR A 353 -2.47 -15.97 12.53
N SER A 354 -1.85 -16.10 13.68
CA SER A 354 -0.59 -16.84 13.85
C SER A 354 -0.80 -18.01 14.79
N ALA A 355 -0.32 -19.18 14.37
CA ALA A 355 -0.34 -20.39 15.18
C ALA A 355 0.85 -20.34 16.15
N SER A 356 0.57 -20.31 17.45
CA SER A 356 1.58 -20.42 18.50
C SER A 356 1.38 -21.67 19.34
N THR A 357 2.39 -22.03 20.13
CA THR A 357 2.34 -23.17 21.06
C THR A 357 1.26 -23.03 22.14
N CYS A 358 0.75 -21.81 22.39
CA CYS A 358 -0.31 -21.53 23.36
C CYS A 358 -1.70 -21.29 22.73
N GLY A 359 -1.84 -21.41 21.40
CA GLY A 359 -3.11 -21.29 20.68
C GLY A 359 -3.03 -20.41 19.44
N HIS A 360 -4.17 -20.04 18.87
CA HIS A 360 -4.25 -19.07 17.78
C HIS A 360 -4.24 -17.66 18.34
N SER A 361 -3.29 -16.84 17.90
CA SER A 361 -3.23 -15.41 18.20
C SER A 361 -3.71 -14.61 17.00
N ILE A 362 -4.44 -13.52 17.27
CA ILE A 362 -4.87 -12.57 16.25
C ILE A 362 -3.86 -11.44 16.15
N ILE A 363 -3.41 -11.15 14.94
CA ILE A 363 -2.54 -10.03 14.64
C ILE A 363 -3.38 -8.92 14.04
N MET A 364 -3.47 -7.80 14.77
CA MET A 364 -4.24 -6.63 14.37
C MET A 364 -3.46 -5.74 13.39
N PRO A 365 -4.15 -5.00 12.51
CA PRO A 365 -3.56 -3.93 11.71
C PRO A 365 -2.71 -2.96 12.56
N PRO A 366 -1.61 -2.42 12.01
CA PRO A 366 -0.81 -1.41 12.70
C PRO A 366 -1.62 -0.14 12.96
N ARG A 367 -1.34 0.52 14.08
CA ARG A 367 -1.97 1.79 14.48
C ARG A 367 -1.46 3.02 13.72
N TYR A 368 -0.52 2.80 12.81
CA TYR A 368 0.14 3.80 11.98
C TYR A 368 0.24 3.26 10.56
N SER A 369 0.42 4.15 9.58
CA SER A 369 0.56 3.74 8.18
C SER A 369 2.00 3.39 7.82
N ILE A 370 2.20 2.23 7.21
CA ILE A 370 3.51 1.75 6.74
C ILE A 370 3.78 2.34 5.36
N VAL A 371 4.20 3.59 5.38
CA VAL A 371 4.49 4.42 4.21
C VAL A 371 5.60 5.40 4.56
N ILE A 372 6.35 5.89 3.57
CA ILE A 372 7.27 7.02 3.78
C ILE A 372 6.52 8.18 4.45
N GLN A 373 7.02 8.68 5.58
CA GLN A 373 6.43 9.81 6.27
C GLN A 373 7.42 10.95 6.46
N GLU A 374 6.93 12.17 6.28
CA GLU A 374 7.62 13.44 6.56
C GLU A 374 6.91 14.12 7.74
N SER A 375 7.63 14.29 8.85
CA SER A 375 7.08 14.91 10.07
C SER A 375 6.97 16.42 9.93
N ALA A 376 6.18 17.06 10.78
CA ALA A 376 6.09 18.54 10.84
C ALA A 376 7.42 19.23 11.18
N ASN A 377 8.39 18.48 11.72
CA ASN A 377 9.74 18.95 12.03
C ASN A 377 10.72 18.72 10.86
N GLY A 378 10.27 18.11 9.77
CA GLY A 378 11.10 17.72 8.62
C GLY A 378 11.86 16.42 8.82
N SER A 379 11.51 15.60 9.82
CA SER A 379 12.10 14.26 9.99
C SER A 379 11.47 13.29 9.01
N TRP A 380 12.29 12.41 8.43
CA TRP A 380 11.86 11.41 7.46
C TRP A 380 11.94 10.00 8.04
N HIS A 381 10.89 9.22 7.80
CA HIS A 381 10.82 7.81 8.14
C HIS A 381 10.50 7.02 6.88
N VAL A 382 11.40 6.13 6.46
CA VAL A 382 11.31 5.37 5.21
C VAL A 382 11.27 3.88 5.52
N PRO A 383 10.15 3.17 5.30
CA PRO A 383 10.05 1.74 5.52
C PRO A 383 10.61 0.94 4.35
N THR A 384 11.29 -0.17 4.62
CA THR A 384 11.65 -1.14 3.58
C THR A 384 10.54 -2.15 3.33
N VAL A 385 10.49 -2.72 2.12
CA VAL A 385 9.61 -3.84 1.77
C VAL A 385 10.06 -5.10 2.50
N THR A 386 9.12 -5.83 3.10
CA THR A 386 9.33 -7.11 3.79
C THR A 386 8.33 -8.14 3.27
N THR A 387 8.76 -9.40 3.14
CA THR A 387 7.91 -10.49 2.66
C THR A 387 6.97 -11.02 3.75
N ASP A 388 7.33 -10.89 5.02
CA ASP A 388 6.47 -11.29 6.15
C ASP A 388 6.77 -10.46 7.42
N ASP A 389 5.97 -9.41 7.65
CA ASP A 389 6.15 -8.47 8.77
C ASP A 389 6.09 -9.10 10.16
N HIS A 390 5.51 -10.29 10.27
CA HIS A 390 5.21 -10.91 11.56
C HIS A 390 6.36 -11.73 12.11
N GLU A 391 7.22 -12.26 11.24
CA GLU A 391 8.40 -13.04 11.65
C GLU A 391 9.65 -12.16 11.73
N ILE A 392 9.74 -11.13 10.89
CA ILE A 392 10.89 -10.23 10.83
C ILE A 392 10.40 -8.79 11.01
N PRO A 393 10.79 -8.11 12.12
CA PRO A 393 10.41 -6.73 12.34
C PRO A 393 10.89 -5.84 11.18
N ARG A 394 9.96 -5.07 10.63
CA ARG A 394 10.23 -4.19 9.48
C ARG A 394 11.32 -3.17 9.81
N LYS A 395 12.28 -3.05 8.90
CA LYS A 395 13.34 -2.04 8.97
C LYS A 395 12.81 -0.69 8.47
N TRP A 396 13.18 0.35 9.19
CA TRP A 396 12.89 1.74 8.88
C TRP A 396 14.19 2.54 8.87
N LEU A 397 14.33 3.48 7.95
CA LEU A 397 15.34 4.54 8.06
C LEU A 397 14.73 5.72 8.80
N CYS A 398 15.38 6.19 9.87
CA CYS A 398 15.06 7.45 10.51
C CYS A 398 16.13 8.49 10.12
N ALA A 399 15.73 9.54 9.42
CA ALA A 399 16.56 10.70 9.15
C ALA A 399 15.97 11.92 9.85
N THR A 400 16.66 12.45 10.86
CA THR A 400 16.16 13.57 11.67
C THR A 400 17.23 14.61 11.95
N ARG A 401 16.82 15.85 12.22
CA ARG A 401 17.70 16.91 12.69
C ARG A 401 17.39 17.26 14.14
N SER A 402 18.42 17.47 14.95
CA SER A 402 18.22 17.88 16.34
C SER A 402 17.74 19.34 16.40
N ARG A 403 16.59 19.55 17.04
CA ARG A 403 16.03 20.88 17.29
C ARG A 403 16.05 21.18 18.78
N LYS A 404 16.34 22.44 19.15
CA LYS A 404 16.28 22.90 20.55
C LYS A 404 14.85 22.99 21.07
N ASP A 405 13.89 23.30 20.21
CA ASP A 405 12.46 23.36 20.53
C ASP A 405 11.69 22.35 19.68
N SER A 406 11.31 21.22 20.28
CA SER A 406 10.53 20.19 19.60
C SER A 406 9.08 20.65 19.43
N LEU A 407 8.55 20.68 18.20
CA LEU A 407 7.13 20.97 17.96
C LEU A 407 6.22 19.81 18.36
N HIS A 408 6.75 18.72 18.93
CA HIS A 408 5.95 17.59 19.45
C HIS A 408 4.82 18.06 20.39
N ASN A 409 5.09 19.10 21.18
CA ASN A 409 4.16 19.64 22.19
C ASN A 409 3.06 20.54 21.62
N LEU A 410 3.10 20.89 20.32
CA LEU A 410 2.07 21.72 19.72
C LEU A 410 0.83 20.94 19.28
N TRP A 411 0.87 19.62 19.31
CA TRP A 411 -0.21 18.73 18.88
C TRP A 411 -1.00 18.14 20.06
N THR A 412 -0.61 18.43 21.31
CA THR A 412 -1.25 17.93 22.54
C THR A 412 -2.11 18.96 23.27
N SER A 413 -2.35 20.14 22.71
CA SER A 413 -3.18 21.19 23.34
C SER A 413 -4.36 21.61 22.47
N SER A 414 -5.36 20.73 22.35
CA SER A 414 -6.69 21.13 21.89
C SER A 414 -7.77 20.24 22.52
N SER A 415 -7.83 20.22 23.85
CA SER A 415 -9.01 19.72 24.59
C SER A 415 -8.98 20.08 26.09
N LYS A 416 -8.72 21.35 26.45
CA LYS A 416 -9.11 21.85 27.77
C LYS A 416 -9.62 23.29 27.67
N SER A 417 -10.79 23.47 28.29
CA SER A 417 -11.50 24.69 28.69
C SER A 417 -11.95 25.65 27.58
N ASP A 418 -13.26 25.61 27.30
CA ASP A 418 -14.15 26.77 27.46
C ASP A 418 -15.56 26.25 27.83
N CYS A 419 -15.77 26.01 29.13
CA CYS A 419 -17.07 26.09 29.76
C CYS A 419 -16.92 27.06 30.95
N THR A 420 -17.35 28.30 30.75
CA THR A 420 -17.82 29.20 31.80
C THR A 420 -19.33 29.28 31.73
#